data_AF-A0A1G5SU28-F1
#
_entry.id   AF-A0A1G5SU28-F1
#
_cell.length_a   1.000
_cell.length_b   1.000
_cell.length_c   1.000
_cell.angle_alpha   90.00
_cell.angle_beta   90.00
_cell.angle_gamma   90.00
#
_symmetry.space_group_name_H-M   'P 1'
#
loop_
_entity.id
_entity.type
_entity.pdbx_description
1 polymer ?
#
loop_
_entity_poly.entity_id
_entity_poly.type
_entity_poly.pdbx_seq_one_letter_code
_entity_poly.pdbx_strand_id
1 'polypeptide(L)'
;MRAAIQFIHPDRKLAILTKLLGIIQGIGNLRQHILAHGVLLDKLNKNDREILKNALIKLGYSSYIATDSSIRLLIANGELRTLFGLVMPIGRRQNDFAEIFWERGFTIENLPTHQAEDLKKRLETIATVVIAPDIPQPYIHTVCGQVSQADGTPISTVGFTARAFDALSPTNIVPRGNTVALQTNGNYRIDFAWQSDGRKGPNLLVHIFDPEGNVVAEGRKTAAAIQEFLDITVPHFTPETYALTIAVKNYATDASLPGVQVDAVFQINGQQLIRSGTTDADGVTFIPVDEYFFGAGHTVEVLFRVHQDDQALDTDTFIENLLPGNQEVEILVTLPKPGGELRIVRGTVRQTDGFPLPDVIVRAFDRDIRTETLLGQAIADTQGFYEIAYTTGQLRRPEKVRADLIVRAFEPEGKGDEIAVSGIIFNVSPQQTVDLEVDLEKFRGLSEYERYLAELQPLVESVPIHELTKEDLYFLGGKTGISPKQLNYLRLDAQLSFQRMLLPAVTYGLFRQGLPADLGRLLMEKPLRLQEALKASLAQNIVPASIAPQIDQVIEQLLSLNDSLGFELELEAKARQGAVS
;
A
#
# COMPACT_ATOMS: atom_id res chain seq x y z
N MET A 1 5.41 55.08 -21.24
CA MET A 1 5.87 54.87 -22.62
C MET A 1 6.14 53.41 -22.82
N ARG A 2 5.91 52.90 -24.02
CA ARG A 2 6.38 51.57 -24.43
C ARG A 2 7.59 51.68 -25.34
N ALA A 3 8.55 50.80 -25.16
CA ALA A 3 9.76 50.67 -25.96
C ALA A 3 9.76 49.31 -26.65
N ALA A 4 9.50 49.28 -27.96
CA ALA A 4 9.63 48.08 -28.78
C ALA A 4 11.08 47.94 -29.24
N ILE A 5 11.72 46.83 -28.86
CA ILE A 5 13.14 46.57 -29.04
C ILE A 5 13.28 45.46 -30.08
N GLN A 6 13.92 45.77 -31.21
CA GLN A 6 14.18 44.84 -32.30
C GLN A 6 15.69 44.68 -32.51
N PHE A 7 16.24 43.48 -32.36
CA PHE A 7 17.69 43.27 -32.46
C PHE A 7 18.21 43.42 -33.89
N ILE A 8 19.40 44.00 -34.02
CA ILE A 8 20.10 44.21 -35.31
C ILE A 8 21.12 43.07 -35.47
N HIS A 9 21.04 42.31 -36.57
CA HIS A 9 21.94 41.19 -36.90
C HIS A 9 22.19 40.19 -35.73
N PRO A 10 21.24 39.28 -35.44
CA PRO A 10 21.27 38.40 -34.26
C PRO A 10 22.29 37.24 -34.36
N ASP A 11 23.40 37.41 -35.08
CA ASP A 11 24.42 36.38 -35.28
C ASP A 11 25.32 36.21 -34.04
N ARG A 12 25.36 37.23 -33.16
CA ARG A 12 26.12 37.24 -31.90
C ARG A 12 25.21 37.26 -30.66
N LYS A 13 24.26 36.33 -30.61
CA LYS A 13 23.21 36.20 -29.56
C LYS A 13 23.73 36.39 -28.14
N LEU A 14 24.79 35.68 -27.75
CA LEU A 14 25.35 35.76 -26.39
C LEU A 14 25.87 37.18 -26.07
N ALA A 15 26.60 37.81 -26.99
CA ALA A 15 27.15 39.15 -26.78
C ALA A 15 26.04 40.21 -26.69
N ILE A 16 24.98 40.06 -27.50
CA ILE A 16 23.81 40.93 -27.46
C ILE A 16 23.11 40.83 -26.10
N LEU A 17 22.87 39.61 -25.59
CA LEU A 17 22.24 39.40 -24.28
C LEU A 17 23.09 39.92 -23.11
N THR A 18 24.41 39.70 -23.15
CA THR A 18 25.33 40.24 -22.14
C THR A 18 25.28 41.77 -22.10
N LYS A 19 25.29 42.41 -23.28
CA LYS A 19 25.21 43.87 -23.36
C LYS A 19 23.84 44.41 -22.93
N LEU A 20 22.75 43.76 -23.33
CA LEU A 20 21.39 44.07 -22.87
C LEU A 20 21.29 44.01 -21.35
N LEU A 21 21.85 42.97 -20.71
CA LEU A 21 21.83 42.85 -19.25
C LEU A 21 22.58 43.99 -18.56
N GLY A 22 23.76 44.37 -19.08
CA GLY A 22 24.52 45.51 -18.56
C GLY A 22 23.76 46.83 -18.69
N ILE A 23 23.04 47.03 -19.79
CA ILE A 23 22.18 48.21 -19.99
C ILE A 23 21.01 48.21 -19.01
N ILE A 24 20.32 47.08 -18.83
CA ILE A 24 19.20 46.95 -17.89
C ILE A 24 19.66 47.24 -16.44
N GLN A 25 20.85 46.80 -16.07
CA GLN A 25 21.44 47.09 -14.75
C GLN A 25 21.86 48.56 -14.60
N GLY A 26 22.27 49.21 -15.68
CA GLY A 26 22.74 50.59 -15.69
C GLY A 26 21.63 51.66 -15.71
N ILE A 27 20.37 51.28 -15.95
CA ILE A 27 19.21 52.18 -15.92
C ILE A 27 18.45 51.98 -14.60
N GLY A 28 18.28 53.06 -13.84
CA GLY A 28 17.69 53.02 -12.49
C GLY A 28 16.34 52.32 -12.46
N ASN A 29 16.18 51.33 -11.57
CA ASN A 29 14.97 50.54 -11.36
C ASN A 29 14.41 49.78 -12.58
N LEU A 30 15.08 49.80 -13.75
CA LEU A 30 14.58 49.12 -14.95
C LEU A 30 14.53 47.60 -14.78
N ARG A 31 15.52 47.02 -14.08
CA ARG A 31 15.48 45.60 -13.71
C ARG A 31 14.21 45.26 -12.92
N GLN A 32 13.93 46.01 -11.85
CA GLN A 32 12.77 45.81 -10.99
C GLN A 32 11.48 45.98 -11.77
N HIS A 33 11.44 46.97 -12.68
CA HIS A 33 10.31 47.20 -13.56
C HIS A 33 10.01 46.00 -14.46
N ILE A 34 11.03 45.45 -15.13
CA ILE A 34 10.87 44.27 -16.00
C ILE A 34 10.49 43.03 -15.17
N LEU A 35 11.04 42.86 -13.96
CA LEU A 35 10.65 41.76 -13.08
C LEU A 35 9.17 41.85 -12.66
N ALA A 36 8.66 43.05 -12.42
CA ALA A 36 7.27 43.27 -12.01
C ALA A 36 6.27 43.14 -13.16
N HIS A 37 6.62 43.62 -14.37
CA HIS A 37 5.67 43.74 -15.49
C HIS A 37 5.93 42.74 -16.62
N GLY A 38 7.05 42.03 -16.60
CA GLY A 38 7.46 41.12 -17.67
C GLY A 38 7.88 41.82 -18.96
N VAL A 39 8.02 41.02 -20.03
CA VAL A 39 8.26 41.49 -21.40
C VAL A 39 7.15 41.01 -22.32
N LEU A 40 6.78 41.83 -23.30
CA LEU A 40 5.65 41.57 -24.19
C LEU A 40 6.13 41.23 -25.60
N LEU A 41 5.72 40.09 -26.14
CA LEU A 41 5.73 39.81 -27.57
C LEU A 41 4.36 40.19 -28.12
N ASP A 42 4.27 41.26 -28.89
CA ASP A 42 3.01 41.78 -29.44
C ASP A 42 2.94 41.66 -30.97
N LYS A 43 1.78 42.03 -31.53
CA LYS A 43 1.48 41.90 -32.98
C LYS A 43 1.59 40.46 -33.48
N LEU A 44 1.23 39.50 -32.63
CA LEU A 44 1.19 38.09 -32.98
C LEU A 44 -0.07 37.79 -33.77
N ASN A 45 0.06 37.09 -34.90
CA ASN A 45 -1.09 36.48 -35.55
C ASN A 45 -1.47 35.16 -34.83
N LYS A 46 -2.60 34.55 -35.22
CA LYS A 46 -3.08 33.30 -34.61
C LYS A 46 -2.04 32.18 -34.68
N ASN A 47 -1.33 32.04 -35.80
CA ASN A 47 -0.34 31.00 -36.02
C ASN A 47 0.90 31.19 -35.13
N ASP A 48 1.47 32.41 -35.10
CA ASP A 48 2.62 32.77 -34.28
C ASP A 48 2.35 32.48 -32.80
N ARG A 49 1.13 32.79 -32.34
CA ARG A 49 0.72 32.58 -30.96
C ARG A 49 0.67 31.09 -30.58
N GLU A 50 0.09 30.23 -31.43
CA GLU A 50 0.05 28.80 -31.14
C GLU A 50 1.45 28.17 -31.21
N ILE A 51 2.30 28.62 -32.14
CA ILE A 51 3.72 28.21 -32.20
C ILE A 51 4.43 28.57 -30.89
N LEU A 52 4.30 29.82 -30.44
CA LEU A 52 4.94 30.29 -29.21
C LEU A 52 4.43 29.58 -27.97
N LYS A 53 3.11 29.35 -27.85
CA LYS A 53 2.53 28.58 -26.73
C LYS A 53 3.08 27.17 -26.68
N ASN A 54 3.08 26.46 -27.81
CA ASN A 54 3.61 25.11 -27.91
C ASN A 54 5.11 25.06 -27.60
N ALA A 55 5.87 26.06 -28.04
CA ALA A 55 7.28 26.17 -27.73
C ALA A 55 7.54 26.41 -26.23
N LEU A 56 6.77 27.28 -25.58
CA LEU A 56 6.86 27.51 -24.13
C LEU A 56 6.54 26.25 -23.32
N ILE A 57 5.52 25.48 -23.73
CA ILE A 57 5.19 24.18 -23.13
C ILE A 57 6.37 23.20 -23.25
N LYS A 58 6.95 23.06 -24.46
CA LYS A 58 8.12 22.19 -24.69
C LYS A 58 9.34 22.61 -23.86
N LEU A 59 9.49 23.90 -23.59
CA LEU A 59 10.56 24.47 -22.76
C LEU A 59 10.25 24.42 -21.25
N GLY A 60 9.08 23.91 -20.85
CA GLY A 60 8.66 23.86 -19.44
C GLY A 60 8.38 25.23 -18.83
N TYR A 61 8.09 26.25 -19.64
CA TYR A 61 7.88 27.61 -19.19
C TYR A 61 6.39 27.94 -19.05
N SER A 62 5.91 28.00 -17.80
CA SER A 62 4.48 28.20 -17.49
C SER A 62 4.12 29.65 -17.11
N SER A 63 5.11 30.52 -16.88
CA SER A 63 4.88 31.87 -16.36
C SER A 63 4.64 32.89 -17.50
N TYR A 64 3.48 32.82 -18.15
CA TYR A 64 3.10 33.78 -19.20
C TYR A 64 1.60 34.05 -19.24
N ILE A 65 1.23 35.21 -19.80
CA ILE A 65 -0.16 35.60 -20.06
C ILE A 65 -0.31 35.78 -21.56
N ALA A 66 -1.28 35.09 -22.18
CA ALA A 66 -1.57 35.21 -23.60
C ALA A 66 -2.89 35.95 -23.84
N THR A 67 -2.90 36.84 -24.83
CA THR A 67 -4.11 37.48 -25.37
C THR A 67 -4.32 37.07 -26.83
N ASP A 68 -5.32 37.65 -27.51
CA ASP A 68 -5.56 37.39 -28.92
C ASP A 68 -4.38 37.78 -29.82
N SER A 69 -3.59 38.78 -29.43
CA SER A 69 -2.52 39.37 -30.26
C SER A 69 -1.16 39.50 -29.58
N SER A 70 -1.01 38.97 -28.36
CA SER A 70 0.24 39.09 -27.60
C SER A 70 0.49 37.95 -26.62
N ILE A 71 1.75 37.76 -26.25
CA ILE A 71 2.20 36.91 -25.14
C ILE A 71 3.11 37.76 -24.24
N ARG A 72 2.72 37.89 -22.97
CA ARG A 72 3.54 38.51 -21.92
C ARG A 72 4.27 37.42 -21.15
N LEU A 73 5.59 37.45 -21.14
CA LEU A 73 6.41 36.57 -20.32
C LEU A 73 6.65 37.20 -18.96
N LEU A 74 6.34 36.46 -17.90
CA LEU A 74 6.58 36.87 -16.53
C LEU A 74 7.87 36.21 -16.03
N ILE A 75 8.76 36.97 -15.41
CA ILE A 75 10.08 36.45 -15.01
C ILE A 75 9.95 35.61 -13.74
N ALA A 76 9.71 34.31 -13.91
CA ALA A 76 9.74 33.35 -12.82
C ALA A 76 11.08 33.41 -12.06
N ASN A 77 11.01 33.34 -10.72
CA ASN A 77 12.14 33.30 -9.79
C ASN A 77 13.02 34.56 -9.73
N GLY A 78 12.60 35.69 -10.32
CA GLY A 78 13.25 36.98 -10.11
C GLY A 78 14.60 37.17 -10.82
N GLU A 79 15.00 36.24 -11.69
CA GLU A 79 16.25 36.28 -12.44
C GLU A 79 16.03 36.53 -13.93
N LEU A 80 16.42 37.70 -14.44
CA LEU A 80 16.38 38.03 -15.89
C LEU A 80 17.08 36.99 -16.79
N ARG A 81 18.05 36.23 -16.25
CA ARG A 81 18.75 35.17 -16.98
C ARG A 81 17.83 34.01 -17.37
N THR A 82 16.69 33.82 -16.70
CA THR A 82 15.72 32.77 -17.06
C THR A 82 15.09 33.04 -18.43
N LEU A 83 14.79 34.29 -18.76
CA LEU A 83 14.34 34.68 -20.11
C LEU A 83 15.42 34.39 -21.16
N PHE A 84 16.69 34.51 -20.80
CA PHE A 84 17.80 34.25 -21.72
C PHE A 84 17.95 32.76 -22.03
N GLY A 85 17.61 31.89 -21.08
CA GLY A 85 17.54 30.45 -21.29
C GLY A 85 16.55 30.03 -22.37
N LEU A 86 15.48 30.79 -22.59
CA LEU A 86 14.48 30.52 -23.62
C LEU A 86 14.98 30.82 -25.05
N VAL A 87 15.93 31.74 -25.17
CA VAL A 87 16.33 32.32 -26.47
C VAL A 87 17.75 31.94 -26.90
N MET A 88 18.48 31.23 -26.04
CA MET A 88 19.81 30.69 -26.35
C MET A 88 19.70 29.30 -27.00
N PRO A 89 20.55 28.99 -27.99
CA PRO A 89 20.56 27.66 -28.61
C PRO A 89 21.04 26.60 -27.61
N ILE A 90 20.25 25.54 -27.42
CA ILE A 90 20.64 24.33 -26.69
C ILE A 90 20.81 23.21 -27.73
N GLY A 91 22.04 22.99 -28.18
CA GLY A 91 22.36 21.97 -29.19
C GLY A 91 21.82 22.31 -30.60
N ARG A 92 21.55 21.27 -31.41
CA ARG A 92 21.03 21.40 -32.79
C ARG A 92 19.50 21.38 -32.90
N ARG A 93 18.78 21.51 -31.78
CA ARG A 93 17.30 21.44 -31.80
C ARG A 93 16.72 22.78 -32.26
N GLN A 94 15.70 22.71 -33.11
CA GLN A 94 14.89 23.86 -33.49
C GLN A 94 14.19 24.43 -32.25
N ASN A 95 14.30 25.74 -32.05
CA ASN A 95 13.67 26.47 -30.95
C ASN A 95 12.85 27.62 -31.56
N ASP A 96 11.60 27.30 -31.89
CA ASP A 96 10.67 28.22 -32.57
C ASP A 96 10.45 29.50 -31.76
N PHE A 97 10.49 29.40 -30.42
CA PHE A 97 10.40 30.55 -29.53
C PHE A 97 11.58 31.50 -29.72
N ALA A 98 12.80 30.95 -29.72
CA ALA A 98 14.01 31.75 -29.93
C ALA A 98 14.00 32.40 -31.32
N GLU A 99 13.59 31.67 -32.37
CA GLU A 99 13.52 32.18 -33.73
C GLU A 99 12.63 33.43 -33.81
N ILE A 100 11.39 33.33 -33.34
CA ILE A 100 10.45 34.45 -33.32
C ILE A 100 10.94 35.59 -32.43
N PHE A 101 11.51 35.29 -31.26
CA PHE A 101 12.07 36.31 -30.37
C PHE A 101 13.22 37.10 -31.01
N TRP A 102 14.14 36.43 -31.71
CA TRP A 102 15.25 37.10 -32.39
C TRP A 102 14.80 37.86 -33.63
N GLU A 103 13.78 37.37 -34.33
CA GLU A 103 13.20 38.01 -35.51
C GLU A 103 12.37 39.25 -35.15
N ARG A 104 11.59 39.21 -34.06
CA ARG A 104 10.61 40.26 -33.71
C ARG A 104 10.92 41.07 -32.46
N GLY A 105 11.86 40.60 -31.65
CA GLY A 105 12.21 41.23 -30.39
C GLY A 105 11.07 41.22 -29.36
N PHE A 106 11.04 42.23 -28.51
CA PHE A 106 10.05 42.36 -27.44
C PHE A 106 9.78 43.82 -27.08
N THR A 107 8.68 44.06 -26.39
CA THR A 107 8.27 45.37 -25.87
C THR A 107 8.40 45.39 -24.34
N ILE A 108 8.93 46.50 -23.81
CA ILE A 108 8.78 46.89 -22.40
C ILE A 108 7.78 48.04 -22.34
N GLU A 109 6.73 47.89 -21.53
CA GLU A 109 5.65 48.88 -21.38
C GLU A 109 5.73 49.59 -20.02
N ASN A 110 4.95 50.65 -19.84
CA ASN A 110 4.85 51.43 -18.60
C ASN A 110 6.18 52.08 -18.17
N LEU A 111 7.08 52.39 -19.11
CA LEU A 111 8.34 53.06 -18.83
C LEU A 111 8.13 54.57 -18.62
N PRO A 112 8.74 55.19 -17.60
CA PRO A 112 8.90 56.63 -17.56
C PRO A 112 9.61 57.13 -18.83
N THR A 113 9.20 58.27 -19.38
CA THR A 113 9.74 58.80 -20.64
C THR A 113 11.27 58.90 -20.65
N HIS A 114 11.86 59.36 -19.55
CA HIS A 114 13.31 59.47 -19.40
C HIS A 114 14.03 58.11 -19.47
N GLN A 115 13.42 57.04 -18.95
CA GLN A 115 14.00 55.69 -19.02
C GLN A 115 13.86 55.10 -20.41
N ALA A 116 12.73 55.34 -21.09
CA ALA A 116 12.53 54.89 -22.47
C ALA A 116 13.57 55.51 -23.42
N GLU A 117 13.84 56.81 -23.28
CA GLU A 117 14.87 57.50 -24.07
C GLU A 117 16.29 57.04 -23.73
N ASP A 118 16.63 56.85 -22.44
CA ASP A 118 17.95 56.32 -22.04
C ASP A 118 18.15 54.88 -22.56
N LEU A 119 17.10 54.06 -22.50
CA LEU A 119 17.10 52.70 -23.04
C LEU A 119 17.34 52.70 -24.56
N LYS A 120 16.64 53.56 -25.31
CA LYS A 120 16.83 53.73 -26.75
C LYS A 120 18.26 54.14 -27.09
N LYS A 121 18.80 55.14 -26.38
CA LYS A 121 20.17 55.62 -26.59
C LYS A 121 21.21 54.52 -26.33
N ARG A 122 21.07 53.76 -25.24
CA ARG A 122 22.06 52.72 -24.88
C ARG A 122 21.99 51.47 -25.75
N LEU A 123 20.82 51.17 -26.31
CA LEU A 123 20.60 49.99 -27.17
C LEU A 123 20.92 50.21 -28.65
N GLU A 124 21.16 51.45 -29.11
CA GLU A 124 21.30 51.81 -30.54
C GLU A 124 22.32 50.95 -31.32
N THR A 125 23.32 50.41 -30.62
CA THR A 125 24.39 49.59 -31.21
C THR A 125 24.03 48.11 -31.37
N ILE A 126 22.93 47.64 -30.77
CA ILE A 126 22.50 46.22 -30.81
C ILE A 126 21.02 46.03 -31.15
N ALA A 127 20.21 47.08 -31.06
CA ALA A 127 18.78 47.02 -31.36
C ALA A 127 18.25 48.36 -31.87
N THR A 128 17.26 48.28 -32.75
CA THR A 128 16.36 49.38 -33.07
C THR A 128 15.32 49.49 -31.96
N VAL A 129 15.17 50.67 -31.36
CA VAL A 129 14.18 50.91 -30.31
C VAL A 129 13.17 51.96 -30.76
N VAL A 130 11.90 51.56 -30.85
CA VAL A 130 10.78 52.43 -31.19
C VAL A 130 10.01 52.76 -29.92
N ILE A 131 9.95 54.06 -29.58
CA ILE A 131 9.22 54.56 -28.41
C ILE A 131 7.85 55.07 -28.87
N ALA A 132 6.80 54.63 -28.18
CA ALA A 132 5.42 55.06 -28.41
C ALA A 132 4.68 55.26 -27.06
N PRO A 133 3.53 55.97 -27.05
CA PRO A 133 2.62 55.94 -25.90
C PRO A 133 2.20 54.50 -25.57
N ASP A 134 1.99 54.21 -24.29
CA ASP A 134 1.46 52.91 -23.88
C ASP A 134 0.08 52.68 -24.50
N ILE A 135 -0.19 51.43 -24.91
CA ILE A 135 -1.54 51.04 -25.30
C ILE A 135 -2.29 50.73 -24.01
N PRO A 136 -3.48 51.33 -23.75
CA PRO A 136 -4.27 51.01 -22.57
C PRO A 136 -4.51 49.50 -22.50
N GLN A 137 -3.93 48.84 -21.50
CA GLN A 137 -4.12 47.41 -21.32
C GLN A 137 -5.51 47.19 -20.70
N PRO A 138 -6.25 46.15 -21.14
CA PRO A 138 -7.39 45.68 -20.37
C PRO A 138 -6.93 45.40 -18.93
N TYR A 139 -7.70 45.83 -17.95
CA TYR A 139 -7.50 45.30 -16.61
C TYR A 139 -7.85 43.81 -16.66
N ILE A 140 -7.00 42.99 -16.03
CA ILE A 140 -7.36 41.60 -15.79
C ILE A 140 -8.31 41.62 -14.60
N HIS A 141 -9.57 41.31 -14.86
CA HIS A 141 -10.56 41.05 -13.84
C HIS A 141 -10.47 39.59 -13.44
N THR A 142 -10.58 39.33 -12.14
CA THR A 142 -10.68 37.99 -11.57
C THR A 142 -12.04 37.86 -10.90
N VAL A 143 -12.79 36.81 -11.24
CA VAL A 143 -13.90 36.33 -10.41
C VAL A 143 -13.51 34.99 -9.80
N CYS A 144 -13.74 34.83 -8.50
CA CYS A 144 -13.65 33.55 -7.81
C CYS A 144 -14.86 33.33 -6.92
N GLY A 145 -15.09 32.08 -6.52
CA GLY A 145 -16.18 31.71 -5.62
C GLY A 145 -16.23 30.21 -5.45
N GLN A 146 -17.15 29.76 -4.61
CA GLN A 146 -17.48 28.36 -4.40
C GLN A 146 -18.87 28.05 -4.96
N VAL A 147 -18.98 26.92 -5.65
CA VAL A 147 -20.26 26.38 -6.09
C VAL A 147 -20.72 25.33 -5.10
N SER A 148 -21.90 25.51 -4.53
CA SER A 148 -22.48 24.60 -3.53
C SER A 148 -23.93 24.24 -3.88
N GLN A 149 -24.39 23.12 -3.34
CA GLN A 149 -25.80 22.75 -3.35
C GLN A 149 -26.60 23.63 -2.38
N ALA A 150 -27.93 23.53 -2.45
CA ALA A 150 -28.84 24.28 -1.58
C ALA A 150 -28.67 23.99 -0.07
N ASP A 151 -28.10 22.85 0.29
CA ASP A 151 -27.76 22.46 1.67
C ASP A 151 -26.40 23.03 2.14
N GLY A 152 -25.68 23.75 1.26
CA GLY A 152 -24.36 24.31 1.51
C GLY A 152 -23.20 23.35 1.20
N THR A 153 -23.48 22.10 0.84
CA THR A 153 -22.45 21.12 0.47
C THR A 153 -21.79 21.55 -0.85
N PRO A 154 -20.46 21.70 -0.92
CA PRO A 154 -19.80 22.05 -2.17
C PRO A 154 -20.04 21.00 -3.25
N ILE A 155 -20.17 21.43 -4.51
CA ILE A 155 -20.16 20.48 -5.63
C ILE A 155 -18.74 19.95 -5.76
N SER A 156 -18.53 18.69 -5.38
CA SER A 156 -17.23 18.02 -5.41
C SER A 156 -17.05 17.11 -6.62
N THR A 157 -18.01 17.08 -7.53
CA THR A 157 -18.05 16.18 -8.69
C THR A 157 -17.27 16.74 -9.88
N VAL A 158 -16.54 15.85 -10.55
CA VAL A 158 -15.78 16.19 -11.77
C VAL A 158 -16.77 16.49 -12.91
N GLY A 159 -16.38 17.35 -13.84
CA GLY A 159 -17.16 17.65 -15.07
C GLY A 159 -17.98 18.95 -15.02
N PHE A 160 -18.25 19.51 -13.84
CA PHE A 160 -18.82 20.85 -13.76
C PHE A 160 -17.81 21.91 -14.20
N THR A 161 -18.29 22.88 -14.97
CA THR A 161 -17.46 23.99 -15.43
C THR A 161 -18.10 25.34 -15.18
N ALA A 162 -17.29 26.37 -15.02
CA ALA A 162 -17.71 27.75 -14.89
C ALA A 162 -17.21 28.59 -16.07
N ARG A 163 -18.05 29.49 -16.56
CA ARG A 163 -17.65 30.47 -17.58
C ARG A 163 -18.22 31.85 -17.26
N ALA A 164 -17.39 32.88 -17.42
CA ALA A 164 -17.78 34.27 -17.21
C ALA A 164 -18.24 34.92 -18.52
N PHE A 165 -19.14 35.89 -18.39
CA PHE A 165 -19.70 36.71 -19.45
C PHE A 165 -19.86 38.16 -18.97
N ASP A 166 -19.85 39.10 -19.91
CA ASP A 166 -20.31 40.48 -19.71
C ASP A 166 -21.71 40.59 -20.32
N ALA A 167 -22.73 40.68 -19.45
CA ALA A 167 -24.14 40.74 -19.80
C ALA A 167 -24.55 42.19 -20.12
N LEU A 168 -24.46 42.54 -21.40
CA LEU A 168 -24.83 43.88 -21.89
C LEU A 168 -26.35 44.06 -21.93
N SER A 169 -27.10 42.98 -22.17
CA SER A 169 -28.55 42.89 -22.05
C SER A 169 -28.98 41.45 -21.74
N PRO A 170 -30.27 41.17 -21.47
CA PRO A 170 -30.75 39.80 -21.26
C PRO A 170 -30.47 38.84 -22.43
N THR A 171 -30.34 39.36 -23.67
CA THR A 171 -30.10 38.56 -24.87
C THR A 171 -28.70 38.76 -25.46
N ASN A 172 -27.94 39.74 -24.97
CA ASN A 172 -26.59 40.04 -25.43
C ASN A 172 -25.58 39.78 -24.29
N ILE A 173 -25.09 38.55 -24.23
CA ILE A 173 -24.06 38.11 -23.29
C ILE A 173 -22.75 37.85 -24.05
N VAL A 174 -21.69 38.55 -23.68
CA VAL A 174 -20.39 38.45 -24.35
C VAL A 174 -19.47 37.57 -23.51
N PRO A 175 -18.96 36.43 -24.01
CA PRO A 175 -18.05 35.58 -23.24
C PRO A 175 -16.79 36.32 -22.79
N ARG A 176 -16.36 36.04 -21.56
CA ARG A 176 -15.16 36.59 -20.93
C ARG A 176 -14.33 35.46 -20.31
N GLY A 177 -13.05 35.43 -20.67
CA GLY A 177 -12.14 34.36 -20.22
C GLY A 177 -12.45 33.00 -20.85
N ASN A 178 -11.67 32.01 -20.44
CA ASN A 178 -11.89 30.61 -20.82
C ASN A 178 -12.87 29.95 -19.85
N THR A 179 -13.53 28.88 -20.31
CA THR A 179 -14.23 27.96 -19.42
C THR A 179 -13.22 27.29 -18.49
N VAL A 180 -13.53 27.20 -17.20
CA VAL A 180 -12.69 26.56 -16.18
C VAL A 180 -13.43 25.41 -15.52
N ALA A 181 -12.74 24.31 -15.22
CA ALA A 181 -13.31 23.24 -14.40
C ALA A 181 -13.42 23.70 -12.93
N LEU A 182 -14.47 23.25 -12.24
CA LEU A 182 -14.54 23.40 -10.79
C LEU A 182 -13.47 22.54 -10.11
N GLN A 183 -12.93 23.02 -9.00
CA GLN A 183 -12.10 22.22 -8.11
C GLN A 183 -12.96 21.20 -7.35
N THR A 184 -12.33 20.17 -6.76
CA THR A 184 -13.02 19.12 -5.99
C THR A 184 -13.76 19.62 -4.75
N ASN A 185 -13.56 20.88 -4.36
CA ASN A 185 -14.30 21.54 -3.30
C ASN A 185 -15.27 22.61 -3.84
N GLY A 186 -15.64 22.55 -5.12
CA GLY A 186 -16.56 23.50 -5.77
C GLY A 186 -15.95 24.86 -6.10
N ASN A 187 -14.68 25.11 -5.77
CA ASN A 187 -14.06 26.42 -6.03
C ASN A 187 -13.78 26.64 -7.52
N TYR A 188 -13.95 27.88 -7.96
CA TYR A 188 -13.56 28.31 -9.29
C TYR A 188 -12.82 29.65 -9.26
N ARG A 189 -12.03 29.89 -10.30
CA ARG A 189 -11.38 31.17 -10.56
C ARG A 189 -11.31 31.40 -12.06
N ILE A 190 -11.83 32.54 -12.53
CA ILE A 190 -11.79 32.95 -13.92
C ILE A 190 -11.11 34.30 -14.00
N ASP A 191 -9.98 34.35 -14.70
CA ASP A 191 -9.28 35.58 -15.03
C ASP A 191 -9.64 35.99 -16.48
N PHE A 192 -10.06 37.23 -16.67
CA PHE A 192 -10.46 37.74 -17.98
C PHE A 192 -10.09 39.20 -18.20
N ALA A 193 -9.74 39.54 -19.43
CA ALA A 193 -9.48 40.91 -19.83
C ALA A 193 -10.80 41.70 -19.98
N TRP A 194 -10.87 42.89 -19.40
CA TRP A 194 -11.96 43.83 -19.63
C TRP A 194 -11.45 45.26 -19.75
N GLN A 195 -12.01 46.01 -20.70
CA GLN A 195 -11.71 47.42 -20.92
C GLN A 195 -12.95 48.24 -20.60
N SER A 196 -12.75 49.36 -19.89
CA SER A 196 -13.85 50.26 -19.60
C SER A 196 -14.39 50.90 -20.88
N ASP A 197 -15.70 50.81 -21.05
CA ASP A 197 -16.50 51.44 -22.11
C ASP A 197 -17.30 52.65 -21.58
N GLY A 198 -16.88 53.21 -20.44
CA GLY A 198 -17.61 54.22 -19.67
C GLY A 198 -18.33 53.63 -18.45
N ARG A 199 -18.44 52.31 -18.35
CA ARG A 199 -18.92 51.63 -17.13
C ARG A 199 -17.81 51.51 -16.08
N LYS A 200 -18.22 51.40 -14.81
CA LYS A 200 -17.32 51.18 -13.65
C LYS A 200 -16.73 49.77 -13.59
N GLY A 201 -17.33 48.81 -14.31
CA GLY A 201 -16.93 47.42 -14.38
C GLY A 201 -17.86 46.63 -15.31
N PRO A 202 -17.53 45.38 -15.67
CA PRO A 202 -18.40 44.51 -16.45
C PRO A 202 -19.70 44.19 -15.69
N ASN A 203 -20.77 43.92 -16.44
CA ASN A 203 -21.97 43.28 -15.87
C ASN A 203 -21.72 41.78 -15.84
N LEU A 204 -21.01 41.33 -14.81
CA LEU A 204 -20.55 39.97 -14.70
C LEU A 204 -21.72 39.00 -14.56
N LEU A 205 -21.71 37.98 -15.42
CA LEU A 205 -22.55 36.79 -15.35
C LEU A 205 -21.62 35.58 -15.37
N VAL A 206 -21.76 34.68 -14.40
CA VAL A 206 -21.06 33.40 -14.39
C VAL A 206 -22.10 32.31 -14.54
N HIS A 207 -21.98 31.49 -15.58
CA HIS A 207 -22.78 30.27 -15.72
C HIS A 207 -21.99 29.08 -15.20
N ILE A 208 -22.69 28.21 -14.48
CA ILE A 208 -22.24 26.87 -14.12
C ILE A 208 -22.90 25.88 -15.07
N PHE A 209 -22.07 25.06 -15.69
CA PHE A 209 -22.50 24.02 -16.61
C PHE A 209 -22.35 22.66 -15.93
N ASP A 210 -23.36 21.80 -16.12
CA ASP A 210 -23.23 20.38 -15.81
C ASP A 210 -22.27 19.69 -16.81
N PRO A 211 -21.86 18.44 -16.54
CA PRO A 211 -21.01 17.65 -17.44
C PRO A 211 -21.59 17.45 -18.84
N GLU A 212 -22.92 17.55 -19.01
CA GLU A 212 -23.63 17.47 -20.29
C GLU A 212 -23.60 18.80 -21.07
N GLY A 213 -23.13 19.88 -20.44
CA GLY A 213 -23.01 21.22 -21.03
C GLY A 213 -24.26 22.10 -20.92
N ASN A 214 -25.26 21.70 -20.12
CA ASN A 214 -26.42 22.51 -19.80
C ASN A 214 -26.10 23.50 -18.67
N VAL A 215 -26.72 24.68 -18.71
CA VAL A 215 -26.59 25.66 -17.63
C VAL A 215 -27.47 25.24 -16.46
N VAL A 216 -26.87 24.93 -15.32
CA VAL A 216 -27.58 24.49 -14.10
C VAL A 216 -27.71 25.58 -13.04
N ALA A 217 -26.84 26.59 -13.08
CA ALA A 217 -26.92 27.75 -12.21
C ALA A 217 -26.24 28.96 -12.84
N GLU A 218 -26.59 30.14 -12.35
CA GLU A 218 -25.94 31.39 -12.70
C GLU A 218 -25.71 32.28 -11.48
N GLY A 219 -24.61 33.01 -11.50
CA GLY A 219 -24.32 34.10 -10.57
C GLY A 219 -24.20 35.43 -11.33
N ARG A 220 -24.72 36.52 -10.76
CA ARG A 220 -24.66 37.85 -11.39
C ARG A 220 -24.08 38.90 -10.46
N LYS A 221 -23.30 39.82 -11.04
CA LYS A 221 -22.81 41.03 -10.37
C LYS A 221 -22.79 42.20 -11.34
N THR A 222 -23.50 43.27 -11.02
CA THR A 222 -23.46 44.52 -11.80
C THR A 222 -22.24 45.34 -11.43
N ALA A 223 -21.58 45.92 -12.43
CA ALA A 223 -20.36 46.73 -12.27
C ALA A 223 -19.30 46.05 -11.37
N ALA A 224 -18.94 44.81 -11.72
CA ALA A 224 -18.03 43.99 -10.93
C ALA A 224 -16.65 44.64 -10.75
N ALA A 225 -16.06 44.45 -9.58
CA ALA A 225 -14.72 44.94 -9.26
C ALA A 225 -13.63 44.21 -10.07
N ILE A 226 -12.39 44.71 -10.00
CA ILE A 226 -11.23 44.04 -10.61
C ILE A 226 -11.00 42.66 -9.97
N GLN A 227 -11.27 42.52 -8.67
CA GLN A 227 -11.35 41.23 -7.99
C GLN A 227 -12.74 41.10 -7.39
N GLU A 228 -13.51 40.13 -7.87
CA GLU A 228 -14.88 39.88 -7.43
C GLU A 228 -15.00 38.48 -6.83
N PHE A 229 -15.78 38.38 -5.76
CA PHE A 229 -16.12 37.11 -5.14
C PHE A 229 -17.61 36.83 -5.35
N LEU A 230 -17.93 35.65 -5.87
CA LEU A 230 -19.27 35.27 -6.28
C LEU A 230 -19.53 33.77 -6.03
N ASP A 231 -20.08 33.44 -4.88
CA ASP A 231 -20.58 32.09 -4.62
C ASP A 231 -21.86 31.83 -5.43
N ILE A 232 -22.04 30.58 -5.86
CA ILE A 232 -23.16 30.18 -6.71
C ILE A 232 -23.80 28.92 -6.12
N THR A 233 -25.12 28.92 -5.99
CA THR A 233 -25.88 27.77 -5.51
C THR A 233 -26.54 27.05 -6.67
N VAL A 234 -26.31 25.75 -6.80
CA VAL A 234 -27.07 24.90 -7.72
C VAL A 234 -28.30 24.30 -7.02
N PRO A 235 -29.39 24.01 -7.75
CA PRO A 235 -30.43 23.10 -7.29
C PRO A 235 -29.83 21.75 -6.87
N HIS A 236 -30.47 21.05 -5.92
CA HIS A 236 -29.96 19.78 -5.38
C HIS A 236 -29.55 18.82 -6.50
N PHE A 237 -28.29 18.38 -6.45
CA PHE A 237 -27.67 17.54 -7.46
C PHE A 237 -27.10 16.30 -6.76
N THR A 238 -27.81 15.19 -6.87
CA THR A 238 -27.35 13.86 -6.44
C THR A 238 -27.06 13.06 -7.71
N PRO A 239 -25.79 12.98 -8.16
CA PRO A 239 -25.49 12.10 -9.28
C PRO A 239 -25.82 10.66 -8.86
N GLU A 240 -26.43 9.87 -9.74
CA GLU A 240 -26.50 8.44 -9.48
C GLU A 240 -25.07 7.90 -9.41
N THR A 241 -24.80 7.01 -8.46
CA THR A 241 -23.53 6.31 -8.34
C THR A 241 -23.75 4.84 -8.59
N TYR A 242 -23.00 4.31 -9.55
CA TYR A 242 -22.94 2.89 -9.85
C TYR A 242 -21.77 2.25 -9.13
N ALA A 243 -21.84 0.94 -8.94
CA ALA A 243 -20.75 0.14 -8.42
C ALA A 243 -20.03 -0.60 -9.56
N LEU A 244 -18.71 -0.41 -9.65
CA LEU A 244 -17.84 -1.34 -10.35
C LEU A 244 -17.30 -2.35 -9.31
N THR A 245 -17.85 -3.55 -9.34
CA THR A 245 -17.39 -4.67 -8.52
C THR A 245 -16.18 -5.31 -9.19
N ILE A 246 -15.09 -5.47 -8.44
CA ILE A 246 -13.82 -5.98 -8.96
C ILE A 246 -13.45 -7.22 -8.16
N ALA A 247 -13.32 -8.36 -8.84
CA ALA A 247 -12.74 -9.57 -8.28
C ALA A 247 -11.29 -9.72 -8.75
N VAL A 248 -10.34 -9.90 -7.84
CA VAL A 248 -8.92 -10.06 -8.19
C VAL A 248 -8.49 -11.50 -7.97
N LYS A 249 -7.93 -12.11 -9.01
CA LYS A 249 -7.49 -13.50 -8.97
C LYS A 249 -6.10 -13.70 -9.55
N ASN A 250 -5.43 -14.72 -9.06
CA ASN A 250 -4.16 -15.18 -9.63
C ASN A 250 -4.40 -15.84 -11.00
N TYR A 251 -3.75 -15.32 -12.05
CA TYR A 251 -3.85 -15.83 -13.42
C TYR A 251 -3.54 -17.33 -13.55
N ALA A 252 -2.59 -17.84 -12.77
CA ALA A 252 -2.12 -19.21 -12.88
C ALA A 252 -2.96 -20.22 -12.09
N THR A 253 -3.52 -19.82 -10.95
CA THR A 253 -4.20 -20.73 -10.02
C THR A 253 -5.71 -20.48 -9.90
N ASP A 254 -6.22 -19.40 -10.48
CA ASP A 254 -7.62 -18.93 -10.34
C ASP A 254 -8.02 -18.65 -8.88
N ALA A 255 -7.05 -18.52 -7.98
CA ALA A 255 -7.29 -18.24 -6.57
C ALA A 255 -7.58 -16.76 -6.34
N SER A 256 -8.63 -16.44 -5.59
CA SER A 256 -8.92 -15.09 -5.12
C SER A 256 -7.79 -14.54 -4.27
N LEU A 257 -7.48 -13.25 -4.42
CA LEU A 257 -6.40 -12.59 -3.72
C LEU A 257 -6.93 -11.55 -2.73
N PRO A 258 -6.94 -11.84 -1.42
CA PRO A 258 -7.37 -10.88 -0.39
C PRO A 258 -6.29 -9.85 -0.04
N GLY A 259 -6.70 -8.68 0.47
CA GLY A 259 -5.79 -7.62 0.92
C GLY A 259 -4.97 -6.92 -0.17
N VAL A 260 -5.29 -7.14 -1.45
CA VAL A 260 -4.65 -6.49 -2.60
C VAL A 260 -5.25 -5.10 -2.83
N GLN A 261 -4.41 -4.11 -3.09
CA GLN A 261 -4.83 -2.77 -3.46
C GLN A 261 -5.05 -2.68 -4.97
N VAL A 262 -6.19 -2.13 -5.38
CA VAL A 262 -6.56 -1.89 -6.77
C VAL A 262 -6.80 -0.40 -6.98
N ASP A 263 -6.06 0.21 -7.91
CA ASP A 263 -6.34 1.54 -8.42
C ASP A 263 -7.01 1.43 -9.79
N ALA A 264 -8.27 1.85 -9.89
CA ALA A 264 -8.95 2.06 -11.17
C ALA A 264 -8.70 3.48 -11.68
N VAL A 265 -8.11 3.55 -12.85
CA VAL A 265 -7.76 4.78 -13.55
C VAL A 265 -8.76 5.01 -14.67
N PHE A 266 -9.72 5.90 -14.43
CA PHE A 266 -10.73 6.31 -15.40
C PHE A 266 -10.16 7.39 -16.32
N GLN A 267 -10.21 7.14 -17.63
CA GLN A 267 -9.89 8.13 -18.67
C GLN A 267 -11.21 8.70 -19.22
N ILE A 268 -11.50 9.96 -18.88
CA ILE A 268 -12.75 10.63 -19.22
C ILE A 268 -12.40 11.95 -19.91
N ASN A 269 -12.71 12.09 -21.20
CA ASN A 269 -12.45 13.33 -21.98
C ASN A 269 -11.00 13.87 -21.90
N GLY A 270 -10.01 12.97 -21.84
CA GLY A 270 -8.61 13.35 -21.71
C GLY A 270 -8.21 13.82 -20.29
N GLN A 271 -9.11 13.70 -19.31
CA GLN A 271 -8.80 13.81 -17.89
C GLN A 271 -8.67 12.42 -17.28
N GLN A 272 -7.77 12.30 -16.31
CA GLN A 272 -7.54 11.06 -15.58
C GLN A 272 -8.05 11.20 -14.15
N LEU A 273 -8.89 10.25 -13.72
CA LEU A 273 -9.39 10.16 -12.36
C LEU A 273 -9.00 8.80 -11.78
N ILE A 274 -8.53 8.78 -10.54
CA ILE A 274 -8.15 7.54 -9.86
C ILE A 274 -9.10 7.31 -8.69
N ARG A 275 -9.58 6.08 -8.57
CA ARG A 275 -10.25 5.56 -7.38
C ARG A 275 -9.56 4.28 -6.97
N SER A 276 -9.52 4.03 -5.67
CA SER A 276 -8.82 2.88 -5.12
C SER A 276 -9.74 2.09 -4.22
N GLY A 277 -9.48 0.79 -4.14
CA GLY A 277 -10.12 -0.13 -3.21
C GLY A 277 -9.14 -1.21 -2.78
N THR A 278 -9.44 -1.87 -1.66
CA THR A 278 -8.68 -3.03 -1.17
C THR A 278 -9.62 -4.22 -1.16
N THR A 279 -9.17 -5.34 -1.73
CA THR A 279 -9.96 -6.56 -1.78
C THR A 279 -10.19 -7.12 -0.38
N ASP A 280 -11.42 -7.56 -0.13
CA ASP A 280 -11.82 -8.27 1.10
C ASP A 280 -11.29 -9.72 1.14
N ALA A 281 -11.80 -10.51 2.10
CA ALA A 281 -11.40 -11.90 2.29
C ALA A 281 -11.72 -12.81 1.07
N ASP A 282 -12.71 -12.44 0.27
CA ASP A 282 -13.14 -13.18 -0.92
C ASP A 282 -12.41 -12.69 -2.19
N GLY A 283 -11.50 -11.71 -2.05
CA GLY A 283 -10.76 -11.11 -3.16
C GLY A 283 -11.55 -10.06 -3.93
N VAL A 284 -12.60 -9.47 -3.32
CA VAL A 284 -13.51 -8.54 -3.99
C VAL A 284 -13.38 -7.12 -3.43
N THR A 285 -13.43 -6.11 -4.30
CA THR A 285 -13.52 -4.69 -3.91
C THR A 285 -14.54 -3.95 -4.77
N PHE A 286 -15.08 -2.84 -4.27
CA PHE A 286 -16.05 -2.00 -4.96
C PHE A 286 -15.45 -0.62 -5.24
N ILE A 287 -15.60 -0.15 -6.47
CA ILE A 287 -15.21 1.20 -6.86
C ILE A 287 -16.46 1.99 -7.29
N PRO A 288 -16.78 3.12 -6.64
CA PRO A 288 -17.91 3.95 -7.03
C PRO A 288 -17.62 4.65 -8.37
N VAL A 289 -18.61 4.63 -9.26
CA VAL A 289 -18.59 5.24 -10.59
C VAL A 289 -19.74 6.21 -10.69
N ASP A 290 -19.44 7.48 -10.88
CA ASP A 290 -20.46 8.53 -10.93
C ASP A 290 -21.11 8.56 -12.33
N GLU A 291 -22.45 8.71 -12.41
CA GLU A 291 -23.20 8.70 -13.68
C GLU A 291 -22.70 9.74 -14.70
N TYR A 292 -22.18 10.88 -14.23
CA TYR A 292 -21.65 11.91 -15.12
C TYR A 292 -20.43 11.47 -15.95
N PHE A 293 -19.81 10.33 -15.63
CA PHE A 293 -18.73 9.78 -16.46
C PHE A 293 -19.22 9.52 -17.89
N PHE A 294 -20.52 9.26 -18.08
CA PHE A 294 -21.13 8.80 -19.32
C PHE A 294 -21.81 9.90 -20.16
N GLY A 295 -21.44 11.16 -19.95
CA GLY A 295 -21.96 12.30 -20.72
C GLY A 295 -21.88 12.13 -22.25
N ALA A 296 -22.68 12.90 -22.98
CA ALA A 296 -22.91 12.70 -24.42
C ALA A 296 -21.62 12.66 -25.26
N GLY A 297 -21.31 11.48 -25.80
CA GLY A 297 -20.17 11.24 -26.69
C GLY A 297 -18.85 10.90 -25.99
N HIS A 298 -18.86 10.69 -24.67
CA HIS A 298 -17.69 10.28 -23.92
C HIS A 298 -17.54 8.76 -23.93
N THR A 299 -16.33 8.27 -24.14
CA THR A 299 -15.94 6.87 -23.86
C THR A 299 -15.19 6.85 -22.54
N VAL A 300 -15.53 5.92 -21.65
CA VAL A 300 -14.90 5.78 -20.34
C VAL A 300 -14.01 4.55 -20.36
N GLU A 301 -12.73 4.74 -20.61
CA GLU A 301 -11.73 3.66 -20.49
C GLU A 301 -11.29 3.53 -19.02
N VAL A 302 -11.13 2.31 -18.53
CA VAL A 302 -10.63 2.02 -17.18
C VAL A 302 -9.40 1.15 -17.27
N LEU A 303 -8.27 1.69 -16.82
CA LEU A 303 -7.03 0.94 -16.66
C LEU A 303 -6.88 0.56 -15.19
N PHE A 304 -6.43 -0.66 -14.90
CA PHE A 304 -6.20 -1.10 -13.53
C PHE A 304 -4.72 -1.13 -13.19
N ARG A 305 -4.38 -0.73 -11.97
CA ARG A 305 -3.07 -0.98 -11.35
C ARG A 305 -3.30 -1.74 -10.07
N VAL A 306 -2.56 -2.83 -9.90
CA VAL A 306 -2.76 -3.75 -8.79
C VAL A 306 -1.47 -3.87 -8.00
N HIS A 307 -1.56 -3.74 -6.68
CA HIS A 307 -0.43 -3.72 -5.78
C HIS A 307 -0.65 -4.63 -4.57
N GLN A 308 0.36 -5.38 -4.18
CA GLN A 308 0.39 -6.18 -2.95
C GLN A 308 1.72 -5.93 -2.24
N ASP A 309 1.68 -5.52 -0.96
CA ASP A 309 2.87 -5.23 -0.15
C ASP A 309 3.91 -4.32 -0.85
N ASP A 310 3.46 -3.18 -1.40
CA ASP A 310 4.25 -2.23 -2.20
C ASP A 310 4.80 -2.78 -3.54
N GLN A 311 4.52 -4.03 -3.88
CA GLN A 311 4.89 -4.62 -5.17
C GLN A 311 3.75 -4.50 -6.19
N ALA A 312 4.05 -3.97 -7.38
CA ALA A 312 3.11 -3.99 -8.49
C ALA A 312 2.94 -5.41 -9.03
N LEU A 313 1.69 -5.82 -9.24
CA LEU A 313 1.33 -7.09 -9.87
C LEU A 313 0.98 -6.85 -11.33
N ASP A 314 1.51 -7.67 -12.22
CA ASP A 314 1.28 -7.53 -13.66
C ASP A 314 -0.15 -7.94 -14.00
N THR A 315 -0.88 -7.08 -14.71
CA THR A 315 -2.18 -7.37 -15.30
C THR A 315 -2.32 -6.69 -16.66
N ASP A 316 -3.04 -7.34 -17.56
CA ASP A 316 -3.46 -6.83 -18.86
C ASP A 316 -4.97 -6.53 -18.90
N THR A 317 -5.66 -6.63 -17.77
CA THR A 317 -7.09 -6.35 -17.69
C THR A 317 -7.34 -4.84 -17.79
N PHE A 318 -8.25 -4.44 -18.67
CA PHE A 318 -8.77 -3.08 -18.78
C PHE A 318 -10.20 -3.11 -19.34
N ILE A 319 -10.94 -2.02 -19.15
CA ILE A 319 -12.27 -1.82 -19.73
C ILE A 319 -12.14 -0.75 -20.81
N GLU A 320 -12.35 -1.12 -22.07
CA GLU A 320 -12.25 -0.16 -23.20
C GLU A 320 -13.36 0.90 -23.17
N ASN A 321 -14.57 0.50 -22.80
CA ASN A 321 -15.72 1.39 -22.68
C ASN A 321 -16.67 0.93 -21.58
N LEU A 322 -16.51 1.51 -20.40
CA LEU A 322 -17.41 1.29 -19.27
C LEU A 322 -18.80 1.87 -19.59
N LEU A 323 -19.85 1.10 -19.31
CA LEU A 323 -21.24 1.51 -19.52
C LEU A 323 -21.85 2.14 -18.25
N PRO A 324 -22.97 2.88 -18.36
CA PRO A 324 -23.77 3.23 -17.19
C PRO A 324 -24.33 1.98 -16.49
N GLY A 325 -24.49 2.05 -15.16
CA GLY A 325 -25.03 0.97 -14.33
C GLY A 325 -23.95 0.14 -13.60
N ASN A 326 -24.40 -0.64 -12.63
CA ASN A 326 -23.53 -1.54 -11.86
C ASN A 326 -22.93 -2.60 -12.79
N GLN A 327 -21.62 -2.81 -12.68
CA GLN A 327 -20.87 -3.75 -13.50
C GLN A 327 -19.86 -4.52 -12.67
N GLU A 328 -19.47 -5.68 -13.18
CA GLU A 328 -18.47 -6.54 -12.57
C GLU A 328 -17.32 -6.78 -13.54
N VAL A 329 -16.10 -6.83 -13.01
CA VAL A 329 -14.90 -7.18 -13.76
C VAL A 329 -14.02 -8.11 -12.95
N GLU A 330 -13.48 -9.12 -13.61
CA GLU A 330 -12.45 -10.00 -13.05
C GLU A 330 -11.08 -9.51 -13.53
N ILE A 331 -10.20 -9.18 -12.59
CA ILE A 331 -8.81 -8.82 -12.87
C ILE A 331 -7.94 -10.04 -12.60
N LEU A 332 -7.29 -10.51 -13.66
CA LEU A 332 -6.27 -11.55 -13.54
C LEU A 332 -4.91 -10.89 -13.36
N VAL A 333 -4.22 -11.26 -12.28
CA VAL A 333 -2.85 -10.80 -12.01
C VAL A 333 -1.86 -11.94 -12.08
N THR A 334 -0.70 -11.66 -12.65
CA THR A 334 0.46 -12.56 -12.56
C THR A 334 1.27 -12.18 -11.34
N LEU A 335 1.27 -13.06 -10.34
CA LEU A 335 2.20 -12.91 -9.22
C LEU A 335 3.64 -13.06 -9.76
N PRO A 336 4.56 -12.17 -9.39
CA PRO A 336 5.93 -12.26 -9.83
C PRO A 336 6.49 -13.62 -9.41
N LYS A 337 6.83 -14.45 -10.40
CA LYS A 337 7.53 -15.70 -10.13
C LYS A 337 8.84 -15.31 -9.46
N PRO A 338 9.16 -15.83 -8.27
CA PRO A 338 10.47 -15.60 -7.69
C PRO A 338 11.50 -16.20 -8.66
N GLY A 339 12.20 -15.33 -9.40
CA GLY A 339 13.16 -15.73 -10.42
C GLY A 339 14.44 -16.28 -9.78
N GLY A 340 15.30 -16.94 -10.56
CA GLY A 340 16.62 -17.40 -10.10
C GLY A 340 16.72 -18.90 -9.79
N GLU A 341 17.89 -19.31 -9.31
CA GLU A 341 18.17 -20.73 -9.04
C GLU A 341 17.44 -21.19 -7.78
N LEU A 342 16.84 -22.38 -7.83
CA LEU A 342 16.24 -23.02 -6.68
C LEU A 342 17.31 -23.36 -5.62
N ARG A 343 16.95 -23.12 -4.36
CA ARG A 343 17.73 -23.37 -3.15
C ARG A 343 16.84 -24.07 -2.14
N ILE A 344 17.43 -24.94 -1.33
CA ILE A 344 16.72 -25.75 -0.34
C ILE A 344 17.42 -25.61 1.01
N VAL A 345 16.65 -25.26 2.05
CA VAL A 345 17.05 -25.41 3.46
C VAL A 345 16.22 -26.52 4.06
N ARG A 346 16.84 -27.49 4.71
CA ARG A 346 16.14 -28.57 5.39
C ARG A 346 16.80 -28.90 6.71
N GLY A 347 16.13 -29.65 7.55
CA GLY A 347 16.71 -30.11 8.82
C GLY A 347 15.65 -30.68 9.71
N THR A 348 16.02 -30.86 10.97
CA THR A 348 15.09 -31.32 12.01
C THR A 348 14.98 -30.31 13.14
N VAL A 349 13.78 -30.19 13.70
CA VAL A 349 13.53 -29.49 14.96
C VAL A 349 13.38 -30.55 16.04
N ARG A 350 14.26 -30.49 17.03
CA ARG A 350 14.26 -31.41 18.16
C ARG A 350 14.33 -30.66 19.47
N GLN A 351 13.81 -31.30 20.50
CA GLN A 351 14.04 -30.89 21.88
C GLN A 351 15.46 -31.27 22.31
N THR A 352 16.02 -30.60 23.32
CA THR A 352 17.37 -30.90 23.88
C THR A 352 17.54 -32.34 24.40
N ASP A 353 16.46 -33.06 24.68
CA ASP A 353 16.47 -34.48 25.03
C ASP A 353 16.50 -35.42 23.81
N GLY A 354 16.52 -34.85 22.60
CA GLY A 354 16.67 -35.55 21.32
C GLY A 354 15.35 -35.91 20.63
N PHE A 355 14.18 -35.63 21.23
CA PHE A 355 12.90 -35.95 20.62
C PHE A 355 12.49 -34.95 19.52
N PRO A 356 11.83 -35.42 18.45
CA PRO A 356 11.34 -34.54 17.39
C PRO A 356 10.17 -33.67 17.87
N LEU A 357 10.11 -32.44 17.36
CA LEU A 357 9.02 -31.50 17.61
C LEU A 357 8.19 -31.29 16.32
N PRO A 358 7.02 -31.92 16.22
CA PRO A 358 6.12 -31.70 15.10
C PRO A 358 5.36 -30.38 15.20
N ASP A 359 4.76 -29.96 14.09
CA ASP A 359 3.86 -28.81 13.96
C ASP A 359 4.49 -27.44 14.27
N VAL A 360 5.79 -27.40 14.55
CA VAL A 360 6.57 -26.17 14.72
C VAL A 360 6.70 -25.44 13.38
N ILE A 361 6.45 -24.13 13.39
CA ILE A 361 6.61 -23.29 12.20
C ILE A 361 8.08 -22.88 12.09
N VAL A 362 8.73 -23.30 11.02
CA VAL A 362 10.13 -22.98 10.71
C VAL A 362 10.19 -21.95 9.60
N ARG A 363 10.97 -20.88 9.80
CA ARG A 363 11.15 -19.79 8.84
C ARG A 363 12.63 -19.59 8.53
N ALA A 364 12.95 -19.46 7.25
CA ALA A 364 14.29 -19.16 6.76
C ALA A 364 14.38 -17.70 6.33
N PHE A 365 15.43 -17.00 6.77
CA PHE A 365 15.66 -15.60 6.43
C PHE A 365 17.06 -15.39 5.85
N ASP A 366 17.17 -14.46 4.90
CA ASP A 366 18.46 -13.84 4.53
C ASP A 366 18.75 -12.68 5.49
N ARG A 367 19.90 -12.74 6.17
CA ARG A 367 20.34 -11.77 7.17
C ARG A 367 21.30 -10.76 6.56
N ASP A 368 20.84 -9.54 6.43
CA ASP A 368 21.66 -8.35 6.16
C ASP A 368 22.03 -7.63 7.47
N ILE A 369 22.92 -6.62 7.41
CA ILE A 369 23.50 -5.93 8.59
C ILE A 369 22.43 -5.50 9.63
N ARG A 370 21.22 -5.12 9.18
CA ARG A 370 20.12 -4.65 10.06
C ARG A 370 18.73 -5.14 9.66
N THR A 371 18.63 -6.04 8.67
CA THR A 371 17.34 -6.44 8.10
C THR A 371 17.32 -7.93 7.84
N GLU A 372 16.16 -8.55 8.00
CA GLU A 372 15.90 -9.94 7.64
C GLU A 372 14.88 -9.95 6.50
N THR A 373 15.16 -10.74 5.47
CA THR A 373 14.23 -10.98 4.35
C THR A 373 13.76 -12.43 4.44
N LEU A 374 12.46 -12.64 4.59
CA LEU A 374 11.87 -13.99 4.63
C LEU A 374 12.05 -14.66 3.28
N LEU A 375 12.68 -15.83 3.27
CA LEU A 375 12.91 -16.63 2.07
C LEU A 375 11.82 -17.69 1.88
N GLY A 376 11.27 -18.19 2.98
CA GLY A 376 10.19 -19.16 2.99
C GLY A 376 9.93 -19.72 4.37
N GLN A 377 8.89 -20.55 4.48
CA GLN A 377 8.50 -21.21 5.71
C GLN A 377 8.01 -22.64 5.45
N ALA A 378 8.09 -23.48 6.48
CA ALA A 378 7.56 -24.85 6.48
C ALA A 378 7.07 -25.21 7.89
N ILE A 379 6.16 -26.18 7.96
CA ILE A 379 5.74 -26.80 9.22
C ILE A 379 6.52 -28.10 9.36
N ALA A 380 7.13 -28.32 10.53
CA ALA A 380 7.85 -29.56 10.81
C ALA A 380 6.89 -30.76 10.87
N ASP A 381 7.27 -31.86 10.23
CA ASP A 381 6.46 -33.09 10.20
C ASP A 381 6.50 -33.87 11.52
N THR A 382 5.88 -35.05 11.55
CA THR A 382 5.83 -35.92 12.75
C THR A 382 7.21 -36.38 13.25
N GLN A 383 8.24 -36.31 12.40
CA GLN A 383 9.63 -36.60 12.73
C GLN A 383 10.45 -35.33 13.01
N GLY A 384 9.79 -34.18 13.10
CA GLY A 384 10.39 -32.87 13.27
C GLY A 384 11.12 -32.38 12.03
N PHE A 385 11.01 -33.07 10.89
CA PHE A 385 11.70 -32.70 9.66
C PHE A 385 10.99 -31.54 8.97
N TYR A 386 11.76 -30.59 8.45
CA TYR A 386 11.25 -29.48 7.65
C TYR A 386 12.09 -29.30 6.39
N GLU A 387 11.46 -28.79 5.34
CA GLU A 387 12.11 -28.39 4.09
C GLU A 387 11.50 -27.08 3.58
N ILE A 388 12.36 -26.08 3.34
CA ILE A 388 12.01 -24.75 2.85
C ILE A 388 12.73 -24.54 1.52
N ALA A 389 11.94 -24.42 0.46
CA ALA A 389 12.42 -24.04 -0.85
C ALA A 389 12.38 -22.52 -1.01
N TYR A 390 13.45 -21.95 -1.58
CA TYR A 390 13.51 -20.54 -1.96
C TYR A 390 14.34 -20.38 -3.24
N THR A 391 14.30 -19.20 -3.87
CA THR A 391 15.08 -18.90 -5.08
C THR A 391 15.99 -17.71 -4.85
N THR A 392 17.07 -17.62 -5.63
CA THR A 392 18.00 -16.48 -5.51
C THR A 392 17.36 -15.12 -5.81
N GLY A 393 16.25 -15.05 -6.55
CA GLY A 393 15.52 -13.81 -6.81
C GLY A 393 14.68 -13.31 -5.63
N GLN A 394 14.53 -14.10 -4.57
CA GLN A 394 13.96 -13.64 -3.29
C GLN A 394 14.99 -12.94 -2.40
N LEU A 395 16.28 -12.96 -2.77
CA LEU A 395 17.30 -12.22 -2.05
C LEU A 395 17.11 -10.73 -2.28
N ARG A 396 17.21 -9.93 -1.21
CA ARG A 396 16.99 -8.48 -1.26
C ARG A 396 17.90 -7.76 -2.25
N ARG A 397 19.11 -8.29 -2.42
CA ARG A 397 20.14 -7.75 -3.30
C ARG A 397 20.19 -8.56 -4.59
N PRO A 398 19.84 -7.97 -5.75
CA PRO A 398 19.82 -8.70 -7.03
C PRO A 398 21.17 -9.30 -7.44
N GLU A 399 22.27 -8.73 -6.97
CA GLU A 399 23.63 -9.23 -7.22
C GLU A 399 24.05 -10.40 -6.31
N LYS A 400 23.29 -10.66 -5.24
CA LYS A 400 23.60 -11.71 -4.26
C LYS A 400 23.15 -13.06 -4.82
N VAL A 401 24.06 -14.03 -4.83
CA VAL A 401 23.82 -15.39 -5.37
C VAL A 401 23.64 -16.46 -4.29
N ARG A 402 23.89 -16.10 -3.02
CA ARG A 402 23.82 -16.96 -1.83
C ARG A 402 23.31 -16.17 -0.64
N ALA A 403 22.37 -16.72 0.12
CA ALA A 403 21.89 -16.11 1.36
C ALA A 403 22.93 -16.18 2.49
N ASP A 404 22.86 -15.24 3.42
CA ASP A 404 23.41 -15.38 4.77
C ASP A 404 22.27 -15.85 5.67
N LEU A 405 22.16 -17.15 5.82
CA LEU A 405 20.95 -17.81 6.33
C LEU A 405 20.88 -17.72 7.86
N ILE A 406 19.70 -17.36 8.37
CA ILE A 406 19.28 -17.63 9.74
C ILE A 406 17.93 -18.37 9.70
N VAL A 407 17.79 -19.44 10.49
CA VAL A 407 16.56 -20.22 10.59
C VAL A 407 15.99 -20.05 11.99
N ARG A 408 14.69 -19.74 12.08
CA ARG A 408 13.97 -19.53 13.33
C ARG A 408 12.79 -20.51 13.40
N ALA A 409 12.57 -21.07 14.58
CA ALA A 409 11.42 -21.91 14.89
C ALA A 409 10.46 -21.15 15.83
N PHE A 410 9.16 -21.27 15.57
CA PHE A 410 8.09 -20.60 16.30
C PHE A 410 7.06 -21.61 16.79
N GLU A 411 6.37 -21.26 17.89
CA GLU A 411 5.23 -22.06 18.36
C GLU A 411 4.15 -22.22 17.26
N PRO A 412 3.41 -23.35 17.25
CA PRO A 412 2.21 -23.50 16.42
C PRO A 412 1.19 -22.38 16.70
N GLU A 413 0.36 -22.05 15.70
CA GLU A 413 -0.57 -20.91 15.64
C GLU A 413 -1.07 -20.34 16.99
N GLY A 414 -0.90 -19.02 17.17
CA GLY A 414 -1.61 -18.23 18.19
C GLY A 414 -0.73 -17.55 19.25
N LYS A 415 0.55 -17.90 19.39
CA LYS A 415 1.46 -17.28 20.39
C LYS A 415 2.70 -16.58 19.84
N GLY A 416 3.14 -16.87 18.62
CA GLY A 416 4.13 -16.06 17.88
C GLY A 416 5.54 -15.97 18.47
N ASP A 417 5.81 -16.62 19.60
CA ASP A 417 7.11 -16.57 20.26
C ASP A 417 8.13 -17.48 19.54
N GLU A 418 9.35 -16.95 19.41
CA GLU A 418 10.50 -17.70 18.89
C GLU A 418 10.98 -18.69 19.96
N ILE A 419 10.99 -19.98 19.59
CA ILE A 419 11.38 -21.07 20.49
C ILE A 419 12.82 -21.55 20.25
N ALA A 420 13.33 -21.39 19.03
CA ALA A 420 14.72 -21.64 18.69
C ALA A 420 15.20 -20.81 17.50
N VAL A 421 16.51 -20.59 17.43
CA VAL A 421 17.17 -19.85 16.35
C VAL A 421 18.54 -20.45 16.07
N SER A 422 18.90 -20.56 14.79
CA SER A 422 20.23 -20.99 14.37
C SER A 422 21.27 -19.88 14.55
N GLY A 423 22.55 -20.24 14.55
CA GLY A 423 23.59 -19.28 14.20
C GLY A 423 23.41 -18.74 12.77
N ILE A 424 24.03 -17.60 12.45
CA ILE A 424 24.07 -17.09 11.07
C ILE A 424 25.04 -17.94 10.25
N ILE A 425 24.58 -18.48 9.13
CA ILE A 425 25.36 -19.27 8.17
C ILE A 425 25.62 -18.43 6.93
N PHE A 426 26.84 -17.90 6.80
CA PHE A 426 27.20 -17.04 5.69
C PHE A 426 27.37 -17.80 4.38
N ASN A 427 26.93 -17.20 3.26
CA ASN A 427 27.11 -17.73 1.90
C ASN A 427 26.66 -19.19 1.72
N VAL A 428 25.41 -19.46 2.12
CA VAL A 428 24.81 -20.80 2.20
C VAL A 428 24.89 -21.58 0.88
N SER A 429 25.01 -22.91 1.00
CA SER A 429 25.03 -23.83 -0.15
C SER A 429 23.65 -23.96 -0.81
N PRO A 430 23.57 -24.43 -2.08
CA PRO A 430 22.29 -24.65 -2.77
C PRO A 430 21.33 -25.60 -2.04
N GLN A 431 21.87 -26.59 -1.35
CA GLN A 431 21.15 -27.42 -0.39
C GLN A 431 21.86 -27.29 0.96
N GLN A 432 21.14 -26.84 1.98
CA GLN A 432 21.68 -26.61 3.31
C GLN A 432 20.89 -27.40 4.34
N THR A 433 21.61 -28.11 5.22
CA THR A 433 21.03 -28.71 6.41
C THR A 433 21.22 -27.79 7.61
N VAL A 434 20.15 -27.51 8.36
CA VAL A 434 20.17 -26.74 9.62
C VAL A 434 19.26 -27.43 10.64
N ASP A 435 19.86 -28.14 11.59
CA ASP A 435 19.11 -28.71 12.70
C ASP A 435 18.92 -27.66 13.81
N LEU A 436 17.74 -27.64 14.41
CA LEU A 436 17.37 -26.73 15.48
C LEU A 436 17.11 -27.53 16.76
N GLU A 437 17.77 -27.11 17.84
CA GLU A 437 17.51 -27.61 19.19
C GLU A 437 16.69 -26.58 19.97
N VAL A 438 15.56 -27.03 20.50
CA VAL A 438 14.65 -26.24 21.32
C VAL A 438 14.91 -26.56 22.79
N ASP A 439 15.14 -25.53 23.59
CA ASP A 439 15.33 -25.66 25.02
C ASP A 439 14.00 -25.98 25.72
N LEU A 440 14.01 -26.98 26.62
CA LEU A 440 12.85 -27.37 27.43
C LEU A 440 12.33 -26.24 28.31
N GLU A 441 13.20 -25.29 28.68
CA GLU A 441 12.77 -24.10 29.42
C GLU A 441 12.03 -23.09 28.54
N LYS A 442 12.36 -23.03 27.24
CA LYS A 442 11.74 -22.10 26.29
C LYS A 442 10.43 -22.65 25.75
N PHE A 443 10.41 -23.92 25.37
CA PHE A 443 9.22 -24.57 24.83
C PHE A 443 9.29 -26.07 25.12
N ARG A 444 8.26 -26.57 25.81
CA ARG A 444 8.19 -27.98 26.25
C ARG A 444 7.50 -28.88 25.22
N GLY A 445 6.62 -28.33 24.39
CA GLY A 445 5.78 -29.13 23.49
C GLY A 445 4.88 -30.13 24.24
N LEU A 446 4.45 -31.18 23.54
CA LEU A 446 3.68 -32.29 24.11
C LEU A 446 4.56 -33.14 25.05
N SER A 447 3.98 -33.56 26.18
CA SER A 447 4.64 -34.48 27.10
C SER A 447 4.89 -35.85 26.47
N GLU A 448 5.82 -36.64 27.01
CA GLU A 448 6.07 -38.01 26.51
C GLU A 448 4.78 -38.85 26.47
N TYR A 449 3.93 -38.73 27.49
CA TYR A 449 2.62 -39.39 27.53
C TYR A 449 1.75 -39.01 26.32
N GLU A 450 1.57 -37.70 26.08
CA GLU A 450 0.77 -37.20 24.96
C GLU A 450 1.33 -37.60 23.61
N ARG A 451 2.67 -37.58 23.46
CA ARG A 451 3.35 -38.01 22.24
C ARG A 451 3.13 -39.49 21.95
N TYR A 452 3.27 -40.36 22.95
CA TYR A 452 3.02 -41.77 22.77
C TYR A 452 1.54 -42.06 22.46
N LEU A 453 0.60 -41.35 23.08
CA LEU A 453 -0.80 -41.49 22.73
C LEU A 453 -1.08 -41.09 21.28
N ALA A 454 -0.51 -39.96 20.83
CA ALA A 454 -0.66 -39.50 19.44
C ALA A 454 -0.07 -40.50 18.43
N GLU A 455 1.09 -41.10 18.75
CA GLU A 455 1.73 -42.10 17.91
C GLU A 455 0.95 -43.44 17.86
N LEU A 456 0.33 -43.83 18.97
CA LEU A 456 -0.49 -45.04 19.06
C LEU A 456 -1.86 -44.87 18.42
N GLN A 457 -2.46 -43.67 18.46
CA GLN A 457 -3.81 -43.39 17.98
C GLN A 457 -4.12 -43.95 16.57
N PRO A 458 -3.28 -43.74 15.52
CA PRO A 458 -3.56 -44.29 14.20
C PRO A 458 -3.35 -45.81 14.11
N LEU A 459 -2.66 -46.43 15.07
CA LEU A 459 -2.30 -47.86 15.05
C LEU A 459 -3.28 -48.74 15.83
N VAL A 460 -3.92 -48.19 16.86
CA VAL A 460 -4.87 -48.94 17.71
C VAL A 460 -6.29 -48.99 17.15
N GLU A 461 -6.56 -48.23 16.07
CA GLU A 461 -7.85 -48.12 15.38
C GLU A 461 -9.03 -47.90 16.36
N SER A 462 -9.77 -48.97 16.71
CA SER A 462 -10.92 -48.93 17.62
C SER A 462 -10.70 -49.63 18.96
N VAL A 463 -9.52 -50.23 19.20
CA VAL A 463 -9.21 -50.94 20.43
C VAL A 463 -8.77 -49.96 21.52
N PRO A 464 -9.49 -49.86 22.65
CA PRO A 464 -9.07 -48.99 23.75
C PRO A 464 -7.72 -49.41 24.33
N ILE A 465 -6.87 -48.43 24.69
CA ILE A 465 -5.52 -48.68 25.24
C ILE A 465 -5.55 -49.59 26.48
N HIS A 466 -6.60 -49.52 27.29
CA HIS A 466 -6.75 -50.35 28.49
C HIS A 466 -7.08 -51.83 28.21
N GLU A 467 -7.48 -52.18 26.97
CA GLU A 467 -7.80 -53.55 26.54
C GLU A 467 -6.66 -54.22 25.77
N LEU A 468 -5.59 -53.49 25.44
CA LEU A 468 -4.46 -54.03 24.67
C LEU A 468 -3.83 -55.26 25.34
N THR A 469 -3.65 -56.33 24.57
CA THR A 469 -3.01 -57.58 25.02
C THR A 469 -1.49 -57.48 24.99
N LYS A 470 -0.78 -58.49 25.52
CA LYS A 470 0.69 -58.51 25.47
C LYS A 470 1.19 -58.62 24.02
N GLU A 471 0.47 -59.35 23.20
CA GLU A 471 0.70 -59.53 21.77
C GLU A 471 0.55 -58.19 21.04
N ASP A 472 -0.48 -57.41 21.37
CA ASP A 472 -0.68 -56.06 20.82
C ASP A 472 0.46 -55.12 21.21
N LEU A 473 0.88 -55.13 22.48
CA LEU A 473 2.00 -54.29 22.93
C LEU A 473 3.32 -54.68 22.25
N TYR A 474 3.54 -55.97 21.97
CA TYR A 474 4.70 -56.42 21.21
C TYR A 474 4.65 -55.92 19.76
N PHE A 475 3.48 -56.03 19.11
CA PHE A 475 3.27 -55.52 17.77
C PHE A 475 3.47 -54.01 17.68
N LEU A 476 2.83 -53.25 18.57
CA LEU A 476 2.93 -51.79 18.65
C LEU A 476 4.36 -51.35 18.92
N GLY A 477 5.08 -52.00 19.84
CA GLY A 477 6.49 -51.70 20.11
C GLY A 477 7.38 -51.94 18.90
N GLY A 478 7.07 -52.95 18.07
CA GLY A 478 7.76 -53.16 16.79
C GLY A 478 7.47 -52.08 15.73
N LYS A 479 6.31 -51.42 15.81
CA LYS A 479 5.89 -50.36 14.88
C LYS A 479 6.37 -48.96 15.28
N THR A 480 6.32 -48.65 16.57
CA THR A 480 6.64 -47.31 17.11
C THR A 480 8.06 -47.21 17.66
N GLY A 481 8.69 -48.34 18.00
CA GLY A 481 9.96 -48.36 18.71
C GLY A 481 9.84 -47.98 20.19
N ILE A 482 8.64 -47.71 20.70
CA ILE A 482 8.40 -47.46 22.13
C ILE A 482 8.70 -48.74 22.91
N SER A 483 9.42 -48.62 24.03
CA SER A 483 9.83 -49.79 24.80
C SER A 483 8.60 -50.58 25.31
N PRO A 484 8.64 -51.93 25.32
CA PRO A 484 7.52 -52.75 25.82
C PRO A 484 7.12 -52.38 27.26
N LYS A 485 8.09 -51.91 28.06
CA LYS A 485 7.88 -51.44 29.42
C LYS A 485 7.03 -50.17 29.47
N GLN A 486 7.33 -49.17 28.64
CA GLN A 486 6.55 -47.92 28.57
C GLN A 486 5.15 -48.15 28.00
N LEU A 487 5.02 -48.98 26.95
CA LEU A 487 3.71 -49.38 26.42
C LEU A 487 2.86 -50.07 27.49
N ASN A 488 3.46 -50.96 28.28
CA ASN A 488 2.76 -51.58 29.40
C ASN A 488 2.37 -50.57 30.49
N TYR A 489 3.18 -49.52 30.74
CA TYR A 489 2.81 -48.44 31.65
C TYR A 489 1.63 -47.62 31.15
N LEU A 490 1.57 -47.29 29.85
CA LEU A 490 0.41 -46.61 29.26
C LEU A 490 -0.87 -47.46 29.39
N ARG A 491 -0.76 -48.78 29.11
CA ARG A 491 -1.88 -49.71 29.27
C ARG A 491 -2.37 -49.76 30.72
N LEU A 492 -1.46 -49.90 31.69
CA LEU A 492 -1.82 -49.95 33.12
C LEU A 492 -2.42 -48.62 33.59
N ASP A 493 -1.87 -47.49 33.16
CA ASP A 493 -2.44 -46.17 33.44
C ASP A 493 -3.86 -46.04 32.90
N ALA A 494 -4.08 -46.42 31.64
CA ALA A 494 -5.40 -46.42 31.03
C ALA A 494 -6.39 -47.35 31.76
N GLN A 495 -5.94 -48.53 32.22
CA GLN A 495 -6.76 -49.45 33.01
C GLN A 495 -7.17 -48.83 34.35
N LEU A 496 -6.24 -48.22 35.07
CA LEU A 496 -6.52 -47.58 36.35
C LEU A 496 -7.40 -46.34 36.20
N SER A 497 -7.15 -45.51 35.17
CA SER A 497 -8.00 -44.38 34.83
C SER A 497 -9.43 -44.80 34.50
N PHE A 498 -9.60 -45.88 33.72
CA PHE A 498 -10.92 -46.39 33.37
C PHE A 498 -11.66 -47.00 34.57
N GLN A 499 -11.00 -47.87 35.33
CA GLN A 499 -11.63 -48.62 36.42
C GLN A 499 -11.88 -47.77 37.67
N ARG A 500 -10.99 -46.82 37.97
CA ARG A 500 -10.96 -46.07 39.24
C ARG A 500 -11.12 -44.56 39.05
N MET A 501 -11.42 -44.11 37.83
CA MET A 501 -11.62 -42.69 37.49
C MET A 501 -10.43 -41.80 37.88
N LEU A 502 -9.21 -42.36 37.85
CA LEU A 502 -7.99 -41.59 38.09
C LEU A 502 -7.66 -40.72 36.87
N LEU A 503 -7.10 -39.54 37.12
CA LEU A 503 -6.64 -38.66 36.07
C LEU A 503 -5.56 -39.37 35.22
N PRO A 504 -5.74 -39.47 33.88
CA PRO A 504 -4.75 -40.09 33.00
C PRO A 504 -3.36 -39.46 33.11
N ALA A 505 -2.33 -40.24 32.78
CA ALA A 505 -0.91 -39.93 32.88
C ALA A 505 -0.33 -39.86 34.30
N VAL A 506 -1.14 -39.79 35.36
CA VAL A 506 -0.65 -39.71 36.75
C VAL A 506 0.13 -40.97 37.10
N THR A 507 -0.48 -42.15 36.94
CA THR A 507 0.19 -43.40 37.31
C THR A 507 1.30 -43.77 36.32
N TYR A 508 1.14 -43.41 35.04
CA TYR A 508 2.22 -43.47 34.06
C TYR A 508 3.48 -42.72 34.53
N GLY A 509 3.32 -41.46 34.98
CA GLY A 509 4.42 -40.66 35.51
C GLY A 509 5.10 -41.30 36.72
N LEU A 510 4.30 -41.82 37.66
CA LEU A 510 4.84 -42.52 38.84
C LEU A 510 5.67 -43.75 38.45
N PHE A 511 5.17 -44.57 37.52
CA PHE A 511 5.91 -45.75 37.03
C PHE A 511 7.21 -45.37 36.31
N ARG A 512 7.20 -44.27 35.56
CA ARG A 512 8.39 -43.72 34.90
C ARG A 512 9.47 -43.27 35.87
N GLN A 513 9.10 -42.85 37.07
CA GLN A 513 10.04 -42.53 38.16
C GLN A 513 10.43 -43.74 39.01
N GLY A 514 10.09 -44.95 38.56
CA GLY A 514 10.51 -46.20 39.19
C GLY A 514 9.62 -46.68 40.33
N LEU A 515 8.42 -46.11 40.51
CA LEU A 515 7.46 -46.63 41.48
C LEU A 515 6.84 -47.96 41.00
N PRO A 516 6.33 -48.81 41.92
CA PRO A 516 5.75 -50.09 41.57
C PRO A 516 4.55 -49.96 40.63
N ALA A 517 4.51 -50.76 39.56
CA ALA A 517 3.39 -50.83 38.63
C ALA A 517 2.21 -51.71 39.13
N ASP A 518 2.31 -52.22 40.35
CA ASP A 518 1.26 -52.94 41.06
C ASP A 518 0.52 -51.94 41.96
N LEU A 519 -0.81 -51.83 41.81
CA LEU A 519 -1.60 -50.84 42.52
C LEU A 519 -1.48 -51.01 44.05
N GLY A 520 -1.52 -52.24 44.56
CA GLY A 520 -1.42 -52.49 45.99
C GLY A 520 -0.10 -52.00 46.58
N ARG A 521 1.02 -52.25 45.90
CA ARG A 521 2.34 -51.74 46.30
C ARG A 521 2.46 -50.23 46.13
N LEU A 522 1.87 -49.67 45.07
CA LEU A 522 1.87 -48.23 44.83
C LEU A 522 1.13 -47.48 45.96
N LEU A 523 0.01 -48.02 46.46
CA LEU A 523 -0.77 -47.45 47.56
C LEU A 523 -0.05 -47.53 48.92
N MET A 524 0.97 -48.38 49.06
CA MET A 524 1.81 -48.47 50.26
C MET A 524 2.96 -47.45 50.27
N GLU A 525 3.17 -46.73 49.17
CA GLU A 525 4.22 -45.70 49.10
C GLU A 525 3.87 -44.48 49.94
N LYS A 526 4.92 -43.81 50.43
CA LYS A 526 4.74 -42.58 51.23
C LYS A 526 4.17 -41.47 50.34
N PRO A 527 3.18 -40.67 50.81
CA PRO A 527 2.61 -39.56 50.04
C PRO A 527 3.66 -38.59 49.46
N LEU A 528 4.68 -38.26 50.26
CA LEU A 528 5.78 -37.40 49.83
C LEU A 528 6.56 -37.99 48.64
N ARG A 529 6.76 -39.32 48.61
CA ARG A 529 7.47 -39.99 47.52
C ARG A 529 6.66 -39.96 46.22
N LEU A 530 5.33 -40.11 46.31
CA LEU A 530 4.41 -39.97 45.19
C LEU A 530 4.43 -38.53 44.64
N GLN A 531 4.42 -37.53 45.53
CA GLN A 531 4.49 -36.11 45.15
C GLN A 531 5.82 -35.76 44.45
N GLU A 532 6.94 -36.18 45.02
CA GLU A 532 8.27 -35.95 44.44
C GLU A 532 8.40 -36.59 43.06
N ALA A 533 7.89 -37.81 42.89
CA ALA A 533 7.90 -38.51 41.62
C ALA A 533 7.04 -37.80 40.56
N LEU A 534 5.83 -37.35 40.91
CA LEU A 534 4.98 -36.66 39.94
C LEU A 534 5.57 -35.29 39.56
N LYS A 535 6.15 -34.56 40.51
CA LYS A 535 6.91 -33.31 40.25
C LYS A 535 8.11 -33.54 39.34
N ALA A 536 8.87 -34.62 39.57
CA ALA A 536 9.98 -34.99 38.69
C ALA A 536 9.51 -35.32 37.28
N SER A 537 8.38 -36.01 37.14
CA SER A 537 7.77 -36.32 35.84
C SER A 537 7.34 -35.07 35.08
N LEU A 538 6.76 -34.09 35.77
CA LEU A 538 6.43 -32.78 35.18
C LEU A 538 7.68 -32.00 34.76
N ALA A 539 8.71 -31.98 35.62
CA ALA A 539 9.97 -31.30 35.32
C ALA A 539 10.65 -31.87 34.06
N GLN A 540 10.59 -33.19 33.90
CA GLN A 540 11.14 -33.95 32.75
C GLN A 540 10.18 -34.01 31.55
N ASN A 541 9.04 -33.30 31.59
CA ASN A 541 8.02 -33.31 30.53
C ASN A 541 7.52 -34.72 30.15
N ILE A 542 7.44 -35.62 31.13
CA ILE A 542 6.96 -37.00 30.95
C ILE A 542 5.43 -37.05 30.93
N VAL A 543 4.77 -36.18 31.70
CA VAL A 543 3.31 -36.11 31.85
C VAL A 543 2.79 -34.72 31.50
N PRO A 544 1.49 -34.58 31.15
CA PRO A 544 0.90 -33.31 30.76
C PRO A 544 1.07 -32.21 31.81
N ALA A 545 1.37 -30.99 31.37
CA ALA A 545 1.53 -29.83 32.25
C ALA A 545 0.25 -29.49 33.04
N SER A 546 -0.92 -29.91 32.55
CA SER A 546 -2.23 -29.74 33.21
C SER A 546 -2.35 -30.44 34.57
N ILE A 547 -1.44 -31.38 34.87
CA ILE A 547 -1.37 -32.08 36.17
C ILE A 547 -0.73 -31.21 37.25
N ALA A 548 0.14 -30.27 36.90
CA ALA A 548 0.89 -29.44 37.85
C ALA A 548 0.02 -28.75 38.93
N PRO A 549 -1.14 -28.11 38.60
CA PRO A 549 -1.99 -27.49 39.62
C PRO A 549 -2.76 -28.50 40.49
N GLN A 550 -2.79 -29.79 40.13
CA GLN A 550 -3.65 -30.81 40.74
C GLN A 550 -2.88 -31.91 41.48
N ILE A 551 -1.54 -31.79 41.60
CA ILE A 551 -0.67 -32.85 42.16
C ILE A 551 -1.18 -33.39 43.49
N ASP A 552 -1.53 -32.50 44.42
CA ASP A 552 -1.95 -32.91 45.76
C ASP A 552 -3.30 -33.65 45.71
N GLN A 553 -4.26 -33.11 44.94
CA GLN A 553 -5.58 -33.71 44.76
C GLN A 553 -5.52 -35.09 44.12
N VAL A 554 -4.71 -35.28 43.06
CA VAL A 554 -4.63 -36.58 42.38
C VAL A 554 -3.93 -37.64 43.24
N ILE A 555 -3.01 -37.22 44.13
CA ILE A 555 -2.35 -38.13 45.08
C ILE A 555 -3.29 -38.50 46.22
N GLU A 556 -4.07 -37.57 46.75
CA GLU A 556 -5.12 -37.86 47.72
C GLU A 556 -6.15 -38.84 47.13
N GLN A 557 -6.61 -38.59 45.91
CA GLN A 557 -7.53 -39.49 45.19
C GLN A 557 -6.92 -40.89 45.01
N LEU A 558 -5.67 -40.99 44.57
CA LEU A 558 -4.97 -42.26 44.45
C LEU A 558 -4.94 -43.00 45.80
N LEU A 559 -4.53 -42.35 46.88
CA LEU A 559 -4.38 -42.97 48.20
C LEU A 559 -5.72 -43.39 48.83
N SER A 560 -6.80 -42.63 48.57
CA SER A 560 -8.15 -42.98 49.02
C SER A 560 -8.66 -44.33 48.48
N LEU A 561 -8.05 -44.85 47.41
CA LEU A 561 -8.38 -46.17 46.88
C LEU A 561 -8.03 -47.29 47.87
N ASN A 562 -7.10 -47.06 48.80
CA ASN A 562 -6.74 -48.05 49.83
C ASN A 562 -7.95 -48.42 50.71
N ASP A 563 -8.81 -47.45 51.02
CA ASP A 563 -10.02 -47.68 51.82
C ASP A 563 -11.06 -48.52 51.05
N SER A 564 -11.14 -48.34 49.73
CA SER A 564 -12.03 -49.12 48.84
C SER A 564 -11.53 -50.55 48.60
N LEU A 565 -10.21 -50.74 48.47
CA LEU A 565 -9.59 -52.06 48.25
C LEU A 565 -9.72 -52.94 49.50
N GLY A 566 -9.62 -52.33 50.70
CA GLY A 566 -9.89 -53.02 51.96
C GLY A 566 -11.31 -53.58 52.04
N PHE A 567 -12.30 -52.84 51.54
CA PHE A 567 -13.71 -53.24 51.53
C PHE A 567 -14.02 -54.32 50.47
N GLU A 568 -13.45 -54.23 49.27
CA GLU A 568 -13.59 -55.24 48.20
C GLU A 568 -12.96 -56.59 48.61
N LEU A 569 -11.77 -56.58 49.22
CA LEU A 569 -11.11 -57.79 49.74
C LEU A 569 -11.91 -58.44 50.89
N GLU A 570 -12.56 -57.64 51.73
CA GLU A 570 -13.42 -58.14 52.82
C GLU A 570 -14.72 -58.78 52.28
N LEU A 571 -15.28 -58.23 51.20
CA LEU A 571 -16.43 -58.79 50.49
C LEU A 571 -16.09 -60.09 49.75
N GLU A 572 -14.94 -60.17 49.07
CA GLU A 572 -14.47 -61.40 48.42
C GLU A 572 -14.11 -62.49 49.43
N ALA A 573 -13.51 -62.13 50.57
CA ALA A 573 -13.23 -63.07 51.66
C ALA A 573 -14.53 -63.62 52.27
N LYS A 574 -15.55 -62.77 52.47
CA LYS A 574 -16.89 -63.20 52.92
C LYS A 574 -17.60 -64.08 51.88
N ALA A 575 -17.48 -63.76 50.59
CA ALA A 575 -18.04 -64.57 49.51
C ALA A 575 -17.37 -65.96 49.41
N ARG A 576 -16.05 -66.04 49.63
CA ARG A 576 -15.33 -67.33 49.70
C ARG A 576 -15.64 -68.12 50.97
N GLN A 577 -15.91 -67.47 52.10
CA GLN A 577 -16.32 -68.15 53.34
C GLN A 577 -17.78 -68.65 53.30
N GLY A 578 -18.68 -67.95 52.60
CA GLY A 578 -20.08 -68.38 52.40
C GLY A 578 -20.28 -69.51 51.38
N ALA A 579 -19.25 -69.90 50.63
CA ALA A 579 -19.29 -71.03 49.70
C ALA A 579 -18.89 -72.37 50.35
N VAL A 580 -18.57 -72.39 51.66
CA VAL A 580 -18.16 -73.60 52.42
C VAL A 580 -19.13 -73.90 53.58
N SER A 581 -20.33 -73.34 53.58
CA SER A 581 -21.38 -73.64 54.57
C SER A 581 -22.59 -74.29 53.94
#